data_AF-A0A9P7V539-F1
#
_entry.id   AF-A0A9P7V539-F1
#
_cell.length_a   1.000
_cell.length_b   1.000
_cell.length_c   1.000
_cell.angle_alpha   90.00
_cell.angle_beta   90.00
_cell.angle_gamma   90.00
#
_symmetry.space_group_name_H-M   'P 1'
#
loop_
_entity.id
_entity.type
_entity.pdbx_description
1 polymer ?
#
loop_
_entity_poly.entity_id
_entity_poly.type
_entity_poly.pdbx_seq_one_letter_code
_entity_poly.pdbx_strand_id
1 'polypeptide(L)'
;MAESLAAVGGQGIPTLSEDQAARLNQMVIKTANYLHENKLLKARIGLLNNKDDVSFFRLKRFKRAMTSPEYLAKQVTEGMLPLQSDEDALRTLAVLIQKQMIIPVDKLHYQEIKKVKGWKPNRLKPTLRPTKSPRFDGDAYFAWVYNKPNPYMAIYGFLALAGVFTIILFPLWPRFMRLGVWYLSMGVLMLLGLFFAMAIVRLIIYLITLLTMSKAFWLFPNLFADCGVIESFQPTYGWEEPKKTKKSSKKSLSSKKSATAASTKSEPIDLVSAADTTSSNTNGTAAIKRRVVLEEVDE
;
A
#
# COMPACT_ATOMS: atom_id res chain seq x y z
N MET A 1 49.84 -51.45 43.59
CA MET A 1 50.40 -50.50 42.60
C MET A 1 49.26 -50.04 41.71
N ALA A 2 49.17 -48.74 41.43
CA ALA A 2 48.25 -48.12 40.46
C ALA A 2 46.75 -48.48 40.59
N GLU A 3 46.05 -47.80 41.50
CA GLU A 3 44.59 -47.78 41.56
C GLU A 3 44.05 -46.39 41.13
N SER A 4 42.96 -46.39 40.36
CA SER A 4 41.92 -45.33 40.27
C SER A 4 42.34 -43.83 40.27
N LEU A 5 42.97 -43.33 39.20
CA LEU A 5 43.23 -41.88 39.02
C LEU A 5 43.02 -41.38 37.58
N ALA A 6 41.77 -41.38 37.10
CA ALA A 6 41.39 -40.85 35.77
C ALA A 6 39.93 -40.35 35.68
N ALA A 7 39.39 -39.74 36.75
CA ALA A 7 37.98 -39.32 36.83
C ALA A 7 37.77 -37.89 37.35
N VAL A 8 38.64 -36.93 36.99
CA VAL A 8 38.41 -35.49 37.20
C VAL A 8 38.94 -34.70 36.00
N GLY A 9 38.09 -33.94 35.33
CA GLY A 9 38.50 -32.96 34.31
C GLY A 9 37.48 -32.82 33.17
N GLY A 10 36.67 -31.76 33.20
CA GLY A 10 35.76 -31.46 32.08
C GLY A 10 34.37 -30.92 32.43
N GLN A 11 34.16 -30.28 33.60
CA GLN A 11 32.96 -29.47 33.80
C GLN A 11 33.00 -28.24 32.88
N GLY A 12 32.38 -28.37 31.70
CA GLY A 12 32.13 -27.24 30.82
C GLY A 12 31.27 -26.20 31.52
N ILE A 13 31.63 -24.92 31.38
CA ILE A 13 30.82 -23.79 31.84
C ILE A 13 29.40 -23.97 31.26
N PRO A 14 28.33 -23.89 32.08
CA PRO A 14 26.98 -24.10 31.57
C PRO A 14 26.62 -23.00 30.57
N THR A 15 26.71 -23.33 29.29
CA THR A 15 26.09 -22.53 28.23
C THR A 15 24.60 -22.44 28.53
N LEU A 16 24.11 -21.23 28.83
CA LEU A 16 22.68 -20.93 28.91
C LEU A 16 21.98 -21.61 27.74
N SER A 17 21.05 -22.53 28.03
CA SER A 17 20.77 -23.62 27.09
C SER A 17 20.25 -23.08 25.76
N GLU A 18 20.66 -23.72 24.67
CA GLU A 18 20.30 -23.29 23.31
C GLU A 18 18.77 -23.15 23.16
N ASP A 19 18.01 -24.05 23.80
CA ASP A 19 16.57 -23.98 23.95
C ASP A 19 16.06 -22.71 24.67
N GLN A 20 16.71 -22.27 25.74
CA GLN A 20 16.36 -21.02 26.43
C GLN A 20 16.62 -19.82 25.52
N ALA A 21 17.75 -19.79 24.80
CA ALA A 21 18.06 -18.74 23.85
C ALA A 21 17.05 -18.72 22.68
N ALA A 22 16.68 -19.89 22.13
CA ALA A 22 15.68 -20.04 21.09
C ALA A 22 14.29 -19.57 21.55
N ARG A 23 13.86 -19.95 22.76
CA ARG A 23 12.62 -19.47 23.37
C ARG A 23 12.62 -17.95 23.54
N LEU A 24 13.68 -17.37 24.13
CA LEU A 24 13.81 -15.91 24.27
C LEU A 24 13.76 -15.18 22.92
N ASN A 25 14.40 -15.71 21.88
CA ASN A 25 14.30 -15.16 20.52
C ASN A 25 12.84 -15.16 20.01
N GLN A 26 12.10 -16.26 20.21
CA GLN A 26 10.68 -16.33 19.83
C GLN A 26 9.82 -15.34 20.62
N MET A 27 10.04 -15.20 21.93
CA MET A 27 9.34 -14.20 22.77
C MET A 27 9.60 -12.78 22.27
N VAL A 28 10.87 -12.45 21.99
CA VAL A 28 11.30 -11.15 21.44
C VAL A 28 10.63 -10.86 20.09
N ILE A 29 10.57 -11.83 19.18
CA ILE A 29 9.91 -11.68 17.86
C ILE A 29 8.39 -11.48 18.02
N LYS A 30 7.72 -12.23 18.91
CA LYS A 30 6.29 -12.04 19.21
C LYS A 30 6.00 -10.65 19.78
N THR A 31 6.77 -10.22 20.79
CA THR A 31 6.70 -8.87 21.36
C THR A 31 6.89 -7.80 20.27
N ALA A 32 7.89 -7.96 19.39
CA ALA A 32 8.14 -7.02 18.28
C ALA A 32 6.99 -6.97 17.26
N ASN A 33 6.43 -8.12 16.86
CA ASN A 33 5.27 -8.20 15.97
C ASN A 33 4.06 -7.44 16.56
N TYR A 34 3.73 -7.69 17.83
CA TYR A 34 2.62 -7.00 18.50
C TYR A 34 2.86 -5.48 18.59
N LEU A 35 4.07 -5.06 18.97
CA LEU A 35 4.40 -3.64 19.08
C LEU A 35 4.41 -2.92 17.72
N HIS A 36 4.85 -3.58 16.65
CA HIS A 36 4.83 -3.00 15.31
C HIS A 36 3.39 -2.75 14.82
N GLU A 37 2.44 -3.62 15.17
CA GLU A 37 1.03 -3.52 14.80
C GLU A 37 0.20 -2.61 15.75
N ASN A 38 0.70 -2.32 16.96
CA ASN A 38 -0.06 -1.61 17.98
C ASN A 38 -0.23 -0.10 17.69
N LYS A 39 -1.50 0.32 17.57
CA LYS A 39 -1.94 1.70 17.32
C LYS A 39 -1.41 2.73 18.34
N LEU A 40 -1.08 2.32 19.57
CA LEU A 40 -0.57 3.18 20.64
C LEU A 40 0.82 3.78 20.35
N LEU A 41 1.66 3.11 19.56
CA LEU A 41 2.98 3.64 19.19
C LEU A 41 2.86 4.89 18.30
N LYS A 42 1.72 5.05 17.60
CA LYS A 42 1.49 6.11 16.59
C LYS A 42 2.66 6.23 15.61
N ALA A 43 3.15 5.08 15.13
CA ALA A 43 4.26 5.00 14.19
C ALA A 43 3.96 5.82 12.92
N ARG A 44 4.97 6.52 12.41
CA ARG A 44 4.89 7.34 11.19
C ARG A 44 5.95 6.88 10.21
N ILE A 45 5.70 7.08 8.92
CA ILE A 45 6.71 6.79 7.87
C ILE A 45 7.68 7.97 7.78
N GLY A 46 8.97 7.69 7.81
CA GLY A 46 10.07 8.63 7.55
C GLY A 46 11.11 7.99 6.64
N LEU A 47 12.00 8.80 6.04
CA LEU A 47 13.06 8.29 5.17
C LEU A 47 14.34 8.08 5.98
N LEU A 48 14.72 6.83 6.21
CA LEU A 48 16.05 6.49 6.72
C LEU A 48 17.11 6.82 5.66
N ASN A 49 18.14 7.57 6.05
CA ASN A 49 19.24 7.99 5.16
C ASN A 49 18.80 8.65 3.84
N ASN A 50 17.61 9.26 3.83
CA ASN A 50 16.98 9.86 2.65
C ASN A 50 16.70 8.90 1.47
N LYS A 51 16.57 7.59 1.73
CA LYS A 51 16.26 6.56 0.73
C LYS A 51 15.10 5.66 1.14
N ASP A 52 15.23 4.99 2.28
CA ASP A 52 14.38 3.86 2.64
C ASP A 52 13.20 4.32 3.49
N ASP A 53 11.98 3.96 3.11
CA ASP A 53 10.78 4.25 3.89
C ASP A 53 10.71 3.34 5.13
N VAL A 54 10.78 3.95 6.31
CA VAL A 54 10.87 3.24 7.59
C VAL A 54 9.84 3.80 8.57
N SER A 55 9.19 2.92 9.34
CA SER A 55 8.25 3.31 10.39
C SER A 55 9.00 3.69 11.68
N PHE A 56 8.70 4.85 12.25
CA PHE A 56 9.38 5.38 13.44
C PHE A 56 8.40 5.89 14.50
N PHE A 57 8.82 5.83 15.77
CA PHE A 57 8.03 6.18 16.96
C PHE A 57 8.91 6.87 18.02
N ARG A 58 8.32 7.27 19.16
CA ARG A 58 9.02 7.89 20.31
C ARG A 58 9.03 6.97 21.53
N LEU A 59 10.06 7.08 22.37
CA LEU A 59 10.18 6.27 23.59
C LEU A 59 9.00 6.40 24.56
N LYS A 60 8.49 7.61 24.81
CA LYS A 60 7.26 7.86 25.60
C LYS A 60 6.04 7.06 25.09
N ARG A 61 5.94 6.79 23.78
CA ARG A 61 4.85 5.99 23.19
C ARG A 61 5.09 4.50 23.32
N PHE A 62 6.34 4.06 23.20
CA PHE A 62 6.76 2.68 23.43
C PHE A 62 6.48 2.24 24.86
N LYS A 63 6.92 3.01 25.86
CA LYS A 63 6.62 2.74 27.28
C LYS A 63 5.11 2.57 27.52
N ARG A 64 4.29 3.53 27.06
CA ARG A 64 2.83 3.47 27.15
C ARG A 64 2.20 2.25 26.46
N ALA A 65 2.81 1.71 25.41
CA ALA A 65 2.33 0.50 24.74
C ALA A 65 2.68 -0.77 25.52
N MET A 66 3.87 -0.81 26.13
CA MET A 66 4.29 -1.89 27.05
C MET A 66 3.41 -1.91 28.31
N THR A 67 3.21 -0.78 28.99
CA THR A 67 2.37 -0.64 30.19
C THR A 67 0.85 -0.67 29.89
N SER A 68 0.44 -1.18 28.73
CA SER A 68 -0.98 -1.27 28.36
C SER A 68 -1.62 -2.57 28.89
N PRO A 69 -2.91 -2.57 29.28
CA PRO A 69 -3.58 -3.79 29.74
C PRO A 69 -3.69 -4.86 28.64
N GLU A 70 -3.72 -4.44 27.37
CA GLU A 70 -3.65 -5.36 26.21
C GLU A 70 -2.34 -6.15 26.18
N TYR A 71 -1.20 -5.50 26.48
CA TYR A 71 0.10 -6.17 26.53
C TYR A 71 0.12 -7.21 27.65
N LEU A 72 -0.36 -6.85 28.85
CA LEU A 72 -0.42 -7.77 30.00
C LEU A 72 -1.29 -9.00 29.71
N ALA A 73 -2.44 -8.83 29.05
CA ALA A 73 -3.29 -9.96 28.64
C ALA A 73 -2.58 -10.86 27.62
N LYS A 74 -1.95 -10.28 26.60
CA LYS A 74 -1.22 -11.02 25.55
C LYS A 74 0.08 -11.64 26.03
N GLN A 75 0.72 -11.09 27.07
CA GLN A 75 1.90 -11.65 27.70
C GLN A 75 1.63 -13.06 28.24
N VAL A 76 0.50 -13.25 28.92
CA VAL A 76 0.06 -14.54 29.47
C VAL A 76 -0.31 -15.52 28.34
N THR A 77 -1.05 -15.06 27.33
CA THR A 77 -1.57 -15.94 26.25
C THR A 77 -0.52 -16.34 25.21
N GLU A 78 0.31 -15.39 24.76
CA GLU A 78 1.21 -15.60 23.61
C GLU A 78 2.66 -15.91 24.04
N GLY A 79 3.00 -15.72 25.32
CA GLY A 79 4.37 -15.84 25.82
C GLY A 79 5.26 -14.70 25.30
N MET A 80 4.87 -13.46 25.60
CA MET A 80 5.69 -12.27 25.32
C MET A 80 6.66 -11.99 26.48
N LEU A 81 7.63 -11.10 26.27
CA LEU A 81 8.56 -10.68 27.34
C LEU A 81 7.79 -10.16 28.58
N PRO A 82 8.14 -10.61 29.79
CA PRO A 82 7.43 -10.21 30.99
C PRO A 82 7.69 -8.74 31.32
N LEU A 83 6.65 -8.01 31.70
CA LEU A 83 6.76 -6.64 32.17
C LEU A 83 6.30 -6.53 33.63
N GLN A 84 7.17 -6.02 34.50
CA GLN A 84 6.83 -5.73 35.91
C GLN A 84 7.00 -4.25 36.24
N SER A 85 7.94 -3.56 35.58
CA SER A 85 8.23 -2.14 35.79
C SER A 85 8.52 -1.37 34.51
N ASP A 86 8.48 -0.05 34.61
CA ASP A 86 8.86 0.92 33.58
C ASP A 86 10.35 0.80 33.16
N GLU A 87 11.18 0.20 34.03
CA GLU A 87 12.56 -0.20 33.73
C GLU A 87 12.65 -1.42 32.78
N ASP A 88 11.74 -2.38 32.91
CA ASP A 88 11.73 -3.58 32.06
C ASP A 88 11.36 -3.24 30.62
N ALA A 89 10.58 -2.16 30.41
CA ALA A 89 10.35 -1.61 29.09
C ALA A 89 11.65 -1.06 28.45
N LEU A 90 12.56 -0.47 29.25
CA LEU A 90 13.88 -0.02 28.77
C LEU A 90 14.81 -1.20 28.50
N ARG A 91 14.84 -2.21 29.38
CA ARG A 91 15.58 -3.47 29.17
C ARG A 91 15.12 -4.18 27.90
N THR A 92 13.80 -4.28 27.70
CA THR A 92 13.17 -4.83 26.49
C THR A 92 13.60 -4.06 25.25
N LEU A 93 13.52 -2.72 25.26
CA LEU A 93 13.99 -1.91 24.14
C LEU A 93 15.47 -2.16 23.81
N ALA A 94 16.34 -2.26 24.83
CA ALA A 94 17.75 -2.57 24.64
C ALA A 94 17.97 -3.94 23.97
N VAL A 95 17.19 -4.96 24.34
CA VAL A 95 17.20 -6.28 23.66
C VAL A 95 16.74 -6.17 22.20
N LEU A 96 15.69 -5.40 21.90
CA LEU A 96 15.22 -5.21 20.52
C LEU A 96 16.26 -4.44 19.66
N ILE A 97 17.01 -3.51 20.23
CA ILE A 97 18.13 -2.81 19.58
C ILE A 97 19.31 -3.79 19.36
N GLN A 98 19.67 -4.59 20.36
CA GLN A 98 20.72 -5.60 20.25
C GLN A 98 20.42 -6.63 19.15
N LYS A 99 19.15 -7.00 18.97
CA LYS A 99 18.66 -7.87 17.88
C LYS A 99 18.49 -7.16 16.53
N GLN A 100 18.90 -5.88 16.42
CA GLN A 100 18.82 -5.05 15.20
C GLN A 100 17.39 -4.88 14.62
N MET A 101 16.35 -5.15 15.41
CA MET A 101 14.96 -4.98 14.97
C MET A 101 14.52 -3.51 15.03
N ILE A 102 15.13 -2.75 15.95
CA ILE A 102 14.93 -1.32 16.14
C ILE A 102 16.31 -0.63 16.07
N ILE A 103 16.38 0.52 15.39
CA ILE A 103 17.56 1.39 15.39
C ILE A 103 17.21 2.74 16.04
N PRO A 104 18.05 3.28 16.96
CA PRO A 104 17.93 4.65 17.45
C PRO A 104 18.18 5.66 16.31
N VAL A 105 17.28 6.62 16.15
CA VAL A 105 17.35 7.61 15.06
C VAL A 105 17.15 9.03 15.59
N ASP A 106 17.82 9.99 14.98
CA ASP A 106 17.53 11.41 15.15
C ASP A 106 16.66 11.90 13.97
N LYS A 107 15.58 12.60 14.29
CA LYS A 107 14.70 13.24 13.30
C LYS A 107 15.34 14.56 12.86
N LEU A 108 15.86 14.60 11.64
CA LEU A 108 16.62 15.73 11.14
C LEU A 108 15.72 16.91 10.74
N HIS A 109 16.13 18.14 11.06
CA HIS A 109 15.42 19.36 10.66
C HIS A 109 15.83 19.84 9.25
N TYR A 110 14.99 20.67 8.61
CA TYR A 110 15.17 21.11 7.22
C TYR A 110 16.56 21.72 6.94
N GLN A 111 17.07 22.55 7.86
CA GLN A 111 18.41 23.14 7.75
C GLN A 111 19.54 22.11 7.82
N GLU A 112 19.39 21.08 8.64
CA GLU A 112 20.39 20.02 8.85
C GLU A 112 20.44 19.04 7.67
N ILE A 113 19.29 18.80 7.01
CA ILE A 113 19.22 18.01 5.78
C ILE A 113 20.05 18.69 4.68
N LYS A 114 19.93 20.01 4.53
CA LYS A 114 20.71 20.79 3.55
C LYS A 114 22.23 20.77 3.81
N LYS A 115 22.66 20.61 5.06
CA LYS A 115 24.08 20.49 5.42
C LYS A 115 24.71 19.17 4.93
N VAL A 116 23.90 18.14 4.61
CA VAL A 116 24.39 16.86 4.08
C VAL A 116 24.42 16.89 2.55
N LYS A 117 25.62 16.79 1.98
CA LYS A 117 25.82 16.73 0.52
C LYS A 117 25.03 15.56 -0.08
N GLY A 118 24.09 15.88 -0.98
CA GLY A 118 23.27 14.90 -1.71
C GLY A 118 21.92 14.56 -1.10
N TRP A 119 21.55 15.08 0.08
CA TRP A 119 20.21 14.86 0.65
C TRP A 119 19.23 15.94 0.19
N LYS A 120 18.05 15.51 -0.30
CA LYS A 120 16.97 16.41 -0.76
C LYS A 120 15.85 16.43 0.28
N PRO A 121 15.53 17.57 0.91
CA PRO A 121 14.45 17.64 1.88
C PRO A 121 13.09 17.27 1.28
N ASN A 122 12.39 16.32 1.89
CA ASN A 122 11.02 15.94 1.51
C ASN A 122 10.01 16.64 2.44
N ARG A 123 8.95 17.23 1.87
CA ARG A 123 7.90 17.92 2.65
C ARG A 123 6.88 16.95 3.27
N LEU A 124 6.71 15.76 2.69
CA LEU A 124 5.69 14.79 3.09
C LEU A 124 6.16 13.84 4.20
N LYS A 125 7.46 13.50 4.19
CA LYS A 125 8.06 12.51 5.09
C LYS A 125 9.36 13.09 5.69
N PRO A 126 9.56 13.03 7.02
CA PRO A 126 10.78 13.52 7.64
C PRO A 126 11.97 12.60 7.33
N THR A 127 13.16 13.18 7.15
CA THR A 127 14.41 12.42 7.03
C THR A 127 14.89 12.01 8.42
N LEU A 128 15.28 10.74 8.57
CA LEU A 128 15.81 10.13 9.78
C LEU A 128 17.28 9.79 9.57
N ARG A 129 18.12 10.10 10.55
CA ARG A 129 19.54 9.71 10.58
C ARG A 129 19.73 8.65 11.68
N PRO A 130 20.39 7.51 11.41
CA PRO A 130 20.73 6.54 12.45
C PRO A 130 21.82 7.11 13.38
N THR A 131 21.66 6.89 14.68
CA THR A 131 22.54 7.47 15.71
C THR A 131 23.28 6.37 16.44
N LYS A 132 24.61 6.47 16.57
CA LYS A 132 25.45 5.40 17.16
C LYS A 132 25.21 5.20 18.67
N SER A 133 24.81 6.25 19.38
CA SER A 133 24.52 6.24 20.81
C SER A 133 23.00 6.33 21.04
N PRO A 134 22.34 5.27 21.56
CA PRO A 134 20.92 5.34 21.91
C PRO A 134 20.72 6.33 23.06
N ARG A 135 19.86 7.33 22.85
CA ARG A 135 19.38 8.21 23.91
C ARG A 135 18.16 7.57 24.56
N PHE A 136 18.22 7.30 25.86
CA PHE A 136 17.08 6.75 26.62
C PHE A 136 16.15 7.83 27.22
N ASP A 137 16.19 9.05 26.65
CA ASP A 137 15.22 10.09 26.97
C ASP A 137 13.85 9.80 26.33
N GLY A 138 12.78 10.23 27.00
CA GLY A 138 11.41 9.97 26.58
C GLY A 138 11.02 10.56 25.22
N ASP A 139 11.67 11.63 24.73
CA ASP A 139 11.43 12.17 23.38
C ASP A 139 12.40 11.65 22.30
N ALA A 140 13.31 10.73 22.65
CA ALA A 140 14.14 10.04 21.67
C ALA A 140 13.30 9.23 20.66
N TYR A 141 13.78 9.18 19.42
CA TYR A 141 13.12 8.51 18.32
C TYR A 141 13.79 7.17 17.98
N PHE A 142 12.96 6.22 17.58
CA PHE A 142 13.36 4.85 17.25
C PHE A 142 12.65 4.40 15.97
N ALA A 143 13.36 3.68 15.11
CA ALA A 143 12.91 3.25 13.80
C ALA A 143 12.90 1.71 13.70
N TRP A 144 11.84 1.13 13.16
CA TRP A 144 11.70 -0.31 12.94
C TRP A 144 12.41 -0.73 11.66
N VAL A 145 13.45 -1.55 11.77
CA VAL A 145 14.11 -2.18 10.61
C VAL A 145 13.63 -3.62 10.39
N TYR A 146 13.06 -4.23 11.44
CA TYR A 146 12.41 -5.53 11.33
C TYR A 146 11.17 -5.48 10.44
N ASN A 147 11.16 -6.33 9.40
CA ASN A 147 10.00 -6.61 8.57
C ASN A 147 9.43 -7.98 8.94
N LYS A 148 8.13 -8.04 9.22
CA LYS A 148 7.42 -9.29 9.54
C LYS A 148 7.46 -10.21 8.32
N PRO A 149 7.98 -11.46 8.41
CA PRO A 149 7.98 -12.37 7.27
C PRO A 149 6.54 -12.62 6.83
N ASN A 150 6.27 -12.45 5.53
CA ASN A 150 4.93 -12.66 4.98
C ASN A 150 4.61 -14.17 4.99
N PRO A 151 3.63 -14.66 5.79
CA PRO A 151 3.35 -16.08 5.91
C PRO A 151 2.89 -16.71 4.58
N TYR A 152 2.29 -15.91 3.69
CA TYR A 152 1.86 -16.37 2.37
C TYR A 152 3.03 -16.58 1.39
N MET A 153 4.23 -16.09 1.68
CA MET A 153 5.39 -16.24 0.79
C MET A 153 5.80 -17.70 0.59
N ALA A 154 5.70 -18.52 1.65
CA ALA A 154 5.89 -19.97 1.56
C ALA A 154 4.81 -20.64 0.68
N ILE A 155 3.56 -20.18 0.78
CA ILE A 155 2.44 -20.69 -0.02
C ILE A 155 2.62 -20.32 -1.51
N TYR A 156 3.05 -19.11 -1.83
CA TYR A 156 3.39 -18.73 -3.20
C TYR A 156 4.55 -19.56 -3.77
N GLY A 157 5.59 -19.83 -2.96
CA GLY A 157 6.68 -20.73 -3.35
C GLY A 157 6.21 -22.15 -3.64
N PHE A 158 5.39 -22.71 -2.76
CA PHE A 158 4.79 -24.04 -2.96
C PHE A 158 3.87 -24.08 -4.19
N LEU A 159 3.02 -23.07 -4.39
CA LEU A 159 2.11 -22.98 -5.52
C LEU A 159 2.86 -22.83 -6.86
N ALA A 160 3.95 -22.05 -6.88
CA ALA A 160 4.82 -21.94 -8.05
C ALA A 160 5.49 -23.29 -8.38
N LEU A 161 6.02 -23.98 -7.36
CA LEU A 161 6.61 -25.32 -7.52
C LEU A 161 5.59 -26.34 -8.02
N ALA A 162 4.39 -26.37 -7.42
CA ALA A 162 3.29 -27.22 -7.85
C ALA A 162 2.85 -26.91 -9.29
N GLY A 163 2.81 -25.64 -9.70
CA GLY A 163 2.52 -25.23 -11.07
C GLY A 163 3.57 -25.72 -12.08
N VAL A 164 4.86 -25.63 -11.75
CA VAL A 164 5.95 -26.17 -12.56
C VAL A 164 5.85 -27.70 -12.69
N PHE A 165 5.65 -28.41 -11.58
CA PHE A 165 5.41 -29.86 -11.63
C PHE A 165 4.19 -30.23 -12.47
N THR A 166 3.10 -29.48 -12.33
CA THR A 166 1.84 -29.68 -13.07
C THR A 166 2.08 -29.63 -14.59
N ILE A 167 2.90 -28.68 -15.08
CA ILE A 167 3.29 -28.57 -16.48
C ILE A 167 4.22 -29.72 -16.90
N ILE A 168 5.26 -30.04 -16.13
CA ILE A 168 6.23 -31.10 -16.45
C ILE A 168 5.55 -32.48 -16.51
N LEU A 169 4.57 -32.74 -15.64
CA LEU A 169 3.83 -34.00 -15.60
C LEU A 169 2.70 -34.10 -16.64
N PHE A 170 2.52 -33.13 -17.54
CA PHE A 170 1.52 -33.16 -18.62
C PHE A 170 1.44 -34.51 -19.40
N PRO A 171 2.55 -35.22 -19.68
CA PRO A 171 2.48 -36.54 -20.33
C PRO A 171 1.70 -37.60 -19.52
N LEU A 172 1.70 -37.52 -18.18
CA LEU A 172 1.01 -38.45 -17.29
C LEU A 172 -0.47 -38.11 -17.09
N TRP A 173 -0.95 -36.97 -17.61
CA TRP A 173 -2.33 -36.53 -17.37
C TRP A 173 -3.36 -37.48 -17.98
N PRO A 174 -4.52 -37.67 -17.33
CA PRO A 174 -5.59 -38.50 -17.88
C PRO A 174 -6.12 -37.89 -19.19
N ARG A 175 -6.62 -38.75 -20.10
CA ARG A 175 -7.00 -38.35 -21.47
C ARG A 175 -8.01 -37.20 -21.52
N PHE A 176 -8.93 -37.12 -20.56
CA PHE A 176 -9.94 -36.04 -20.50
C PHE A 176 -9.32 -34.66 -20.24
N MET A 177 -8.30 -34.54 -19.39
CA MET A 177 -7.64 -33.24 -19.14
C MET A 177 -6.83 -32.78 -20.35
N ARG A 178 -6.11 -33.69 -21.01
CA ARG A 178 -5.39 -33.38 -22.26
C ARG A 178 -6.34 -32.90 -23.36
N LEU A 179 -7.51 -33.54 -23.49
CA LEU A 179 -8.55 -33.12 -24.41
C LEU A 179 -9.13 -31.74 -24.04
N GLY A 180 -9.34 -31.46 -22.76
CA GLY A 180 -9.75 -30.14 -22.26
C GLY A 180 -8.75 -29.03 -22.61
N VAL A 181 -7.44 -29.28 -22.43
CA VAL A 181 -6.38 -28.35 -22.83
C VAL A 181 -6.35 -28.13 -24.34
N TRP A 182 -6.58 -29.18 -25.14
CA TRP A 182 -6.68 -29.07 -26.59
C TRP A 182 -7.85 -28.18 -27.03
N TYR A 183 -9.07 -28.42 -26.50
CA TYR A 183 -10.23 -27.58 -26.77
C TYR A 183 -10.03 -26.13 -26.30
N LEU A 184 -9.42 -25.92 -25.13
CA LEU A 184 -9.13 -24.58 -24.63
C LEU A 184 -8.12 -23.85 -25.54
N SER A 185 -7.07 -24.55 -26.00
CA SER A 185 -6.09 -24.01 -26.94
C SER A 185 -6.73 -23.65 -28.29
N MET A 186 -7.58 -24.52 -28.84
CA MET A 186 -8.34 -24.24 -30.06
C MET A 186 -9.33 -23.09 -29.88
N GLY A 187 -9.99 -22.99 -28.72
CA GLY A 187 -10.90 -21.88 -28.39
C GLY A 187 -10.20 -20.53 -28.29
N VAL A 188 -9.03 -20.48 -27.63
CA VAL A 188 -8.18 -19.28 -27.58
C VAL A 188 -7.66 -18.92 -28.98
N LEU A 189 -7.26 -19.91 -29.78
CA LEU A 189 -6.80 -19.69 -31.16
C LEU A 189 -7.93 -19.18 -32.07
N MET A 190 -9.16 -19.67 -31.90
CA MET A 190 -10.35 -19.18 -32.61
C MET A 190 -10.70 -17.75 -32.18
N LEU A 191 -10.66 -17.43 -30.88
CA LEU A 191 -10.91 -16.09 -30.36
C LEU A 191 -9.86 -15.08 -30.90
N LEU A 192 -8.59 -15.49 -30.92
CA LEU A 192 -7.49 -14.69 -31.47
C LEU A 192 -7.64 -14.52 -33.00
N GLY A 193 -8.02 -15.58 -33.72
CA GLY A 193 -8.32 -15.53 -35.15
C GLY A 193 -9.49 -14.60 -35.48
N LEU A 194 -10.55 -14.60 -34.67
CA LEU A 194 -11.67 -13.68 -34.79
C LEU A 194 -11.25 -12.22 -34.57
N PHE A 195 -10.38 -11.96 -33.60
CA PHE A 195 -9.82 -10.63 -33.35
C PHE A 195 -9.00 -10.12 -34.54
N PHE A 196 -8.14 -10.96 -35.11
CA PHE A 196 -7.40 -10.63 -36.34
C PHE A 196 -8.32 -10.43 -37.55
N ALA A 197 -9.32 -11.30 -37.75
CA ALA A 197 -10.28 -11.17 -38.83
C ALA A 197 -11.04 -9.84 -38.77
N MET A 198 -11.50 -9.44 -37.57
CA MET A 198 -12.13 -8.13 -37.36
C MET A 198 -11.17 -6.97 -37.64
N ALA A 199 -9.91 -7.06 -37.22
CA ALA A 199 -8.90 -6.03 -37.51
C ALA A 199 -8.63 -5.89 -39.02
N ILE A 200 -8.64 -7.01 -39.76
CA ILE A 200 -8.50 -7.04 -41.23
C ILE A 200 -9.75 -6.44 -41.91
N VAL A 201 -10.96 -6.84 -41.50
CA VAL A 201 -12.22 -6.26 -42.01
C VAL A 201 -12.26 -4.75 -41.81
N ARG A 202 -11.87 -4.28 -40.61
CA ARG A 202 -11.73 -2.85 -40.29
C ARG A 202 -10.74 -2.15 -41.24
N LEU A 203 -9.58 -2.75 -41.51
CA LEU A 203 -8.58 -2.20 -42.42
C LEU A 203 -9.10 -2.11 -43.86
N ILE A 204 -9.77 -3.16 -44.35
CA ILE A 204 -10.35 -3.19 -45.71
C ILE A 204 -11.39 -2.08 -45.87
N ILE A 205 -12.31 -1.92 -44.91
CA ILE A 205 -13.32 -0.85 -44.95
C ILE A 205 -12.67 0.54 -44.88
N TYR A 206 -11.62 0.72 -44.05
CA TYR A 206 -10.87 1.97 -44.00
C TYR A 206 -10.24 2.30 -45.36
N LEU A 207 -9.57 1.34 -46.01
CA LEU A 207 -8.95 1.54 -47.32
C LEU A 207 -9.99 1.85 -48.42
N ILE A 208 -11.12 1.13 -48.45
CA ILE A 208 -12.19 1.39 -49.42
C ILE A 208 -12.79 2.79 -49.22
N THR A 209 -13.07 3.18 -47.97
CA THR A 209 -13.66 4.51 -47.69
C THR A 209 -12.66 5.65 -47.85
N LEU A 210 -11.37 5.42 -47.63
CA LEU A 210 -10.29 6.37 -47.93
C LEU A 210 -10.16 6.63 -49.44
N LEU A 211 -10.41 5.63 -50.29
CA LEU A 211 -10.35 5.77 -51.75
C LEU A 211 -11.66 6.29 -52.38
N THR A 212 -12.82 6.04 -51.76
CA THR A 212 -14.14 6.37 -52.32
C THR A 212 -14.82 7.59 -51.67
N MET A 213 -14.41 8.01 -50.47
CA MET A 213 -15.03 9.11 -49.73
C MET A 213 -13.99 10.11 -49.19
N SER A 214 -14.40 11.36 -49.04
CA SER A 214 -13.55 12.44 -48.49
C SER A 214 -13.32 12.35 -46.98
N LYS A 215 -13.91 11.37 -46.31
CA LYS A 215 -13.73 11.04 -44.89
C LYS A 215 -13.61 9.53 -44.75
N ALA A 216 -12.54 9.06 -44.11
CA ALA A 216 -12.37 7.65 -43.85
C ALA A 216 -13.35 7.17 -42.76
N PHE A 217 -13.87 5.97 -42.94
CA PHE A 217 -14.76 5.31 -41.99
C PHE A 217 -13.96 4.36 -41.10
N TRP A 218 -14.26 4.36 -39.80
CA TRP A 218 -13.64 3.48 -38.82
C TRP A 218 -14.68 2.56 -38.20
N LEU A 219 -14.63 1.28 -38.57
CA LEU A 219 -15.36 0.22 -37.85
C LEU A 219 -14.67 -0.01 -36.49
N PHE A 220 -15.44 -0.12 -35.41
CA PHE A 220 -14.96 -0.28 -34.03
C PHE A 220 -13.80 0.67 -33.64
N PRO A 221 -14.02 1.99 -33.56
CA PRO A 221 -12.99 2.97 -33.21
C PRO A 221 -12.16 2.58 -31.97
N ASN A 222 -12.81 2.11 -30.91
CA ASN A 222 -12.18 1.82 -29.63
C ASN A 222 -11.49 0.44 -29.55
N LEU A 223 -11.39 -0.32 -30.65
CA LEU A 223 -10.86 -1.69 -30.64
C LEU A 223 -9.38 -1.81 -30.20
N PHE A 224 -8.60 -0.75 -30.37
CA PHE A 224 -7.21 -0.66 -29.90
C PHE A 224 -6.99 0.51 -28.91
N ALA A 225 -8.06 1.04 -28.32
CA ALA A 225 -7.95 1.98 -27.20
C ALA A 225 -7.74 1.22 -25.88
N ASP A 226 -7.26 1.92 -24.84
CA ASP A 226 -7.10 1.38 -23.47
C ASP A 226 -8.46 1.16 -22.79
N CYS A 227 -9.27 0.26 -23.35
CA CYS A 227 -10.65 0.00 -22.97
C CYS A 227 -10.84 -1.50 -22.70
N GLY A 228 -11.81 -1.83 -21.84
CA GLY A 228 -12.18 -3.22 -21.59
C GLY A 228 -12.83 -3.86 -22.82
N VAL A 229 -12.76 -5.19 -22.93
CA VAL A 229 -13.21 -5.95 -24.12
C VAL A 229 -14.60 -5.52 -24.64
N ILE A 230 -15.56 -5.25 -23.75
CA ILE A 230 -16.93 -4.84 -24.14
C ILE A 230 -16.96 -3.41 -24.69
N GLU A 231 -16.24 -2.48 -24.05
CA GLU A 231 -16.14 -1.07 -24.44
C GLU A 231 -15.40 -0.90 -25.78
N SER A 232 -14.44 -1.80 -26.09
CA SER A 232 -13.73 -1.82 -27.37
C SER A 232 -14.65 -1.99 -28.60
N PHE A 233 -15.84 -2.59 -28.44
CA PHE A 233 -16.83 -2.75 -29.52
C PHE A 233 -17.86 -1.60 -29.59
N GLN A 234 -17.80 -0.60 -28.71
CA GLN A 234 -18.75 0.52 -28.67
C GLN A 234 -18.03 1.88 -28.79
N PRO A 235 -18.49 2.80 -29.65
CA PRO A 235 -19.51 2.61 -30.68
C PRO A 235 -19.04 1.66 -31.79
N THR A 236 -19.98 1.07 -32.53
CA THR A 236 -19.68 0.09 -33.59
C THR A 236 -19.02 0.73 -34.83
N TYR A 237 -19.22 2.03 -35.05
CA TYR A 237 -18.59 2.79 -36.10
C TYR A 237 -18.31 4.24 -35.68
N GLY A 238 -17.38 4.88 -36.39
CA GLY A 238 -17.08 6.30 -36.31
C GLY A 238 -16.56 6.82 -37.66
N TRP A 239 -16.55 8.14 -37.83
CA TRP A 239 -15.98 8.81 -39.00
C TRP A 239 -14.73 9.58 -38.56
N GLU A 240 -13.67 9.56 -39.37
CA GLU A 240 -12.48 10.38 -39.08
C GLU A 240 -12.86 11.86 -39.22
N GLU A 241 -12.72 12.63 -38.13
CA GLU A 241 -12.92 14.08 -38.18
C GLU A 241 -11.83 14.71 -39.05
N PRO A 242 -12.16 15.63 -39.97
CA PRO A 242 -11.15 16.30 -40.78
C PRO A 242 -10.20 17.05 -39.84
N LYS A 243 -8.89 16.80 -39.98
CA LYS A 243 -7.82 17.42 -39.17
C LYS A 243 -7.85 18.96 -39.30
N LYS A 244 -8.66 19.61 -38.46
CA LYS A 244 -8.70 21.07 -38.36
C LYS A 244 -7.36 21.55 -37.81
N THR A 245 -6.58 22.19 -38.68
CA THR A 245 -5.42 22.98 -38.28
C THR A 245 -5.82 23.92 -37.13
N LYS A 246 -5.08 23.85 -36.02
CA LYS A 246 -5.46 24.51 -34.75
C LYS A 246 -5.76 26.00 -34.93
N LYS A 247 -7.04 26.37 -34.86
CA LYS A 247 -7.48 27.67 -34.34
C LYS A 247 -8.57 27.45 -33.30
N SER A 248 -8.45 28.18 -32.21
CA SER A 248 -9.24 28.04 -31.00
C SER A 248 -10.62 28.69 -31.11
N SER A 249 -11.68 27.97 -30.76
CA SER A 249 -12.89 28.58 -30.16
C SER A 249 -13.72 27.56 -29.38
N LYS A 250 -14.18 27.99 -28.20
CA LYS A 250 -15.00 27.26 -27.23
C LYS A 250 -16.49 27.40 -27.58
N LYS A 251 -17.35 26.47 -27.10
CA LYS A 251 -18.84 26.58 -27.02
C LYS A 251 -19.54 26.38 -28.39
N SER A 252 -20.56 25.53 -28.57
CA SER A 252 -21.74 25.26 -27.72
C SER A 252 -22.38 23.87 -27.99
N LEU A 253 -23.06 23.31 -26.99
CA LEU A 253 -24.00 22.18 -27.16
C LEU A 253 -25.32 22.61 -27.80
N SER A 254 -26.04 21.61 -28.33
CA SER A 254 -27.51 21.51 -28.45
C SER A 254 -28.20 22.04 -29.71
N SER A 255 -28.73 21.10 -30.51
CA SER A 255 -30.09 21.20 -31.05
C SER A 255 -30.77 19.81 -31.05
N LYS A 256 -31.79 19.68 -30.21
CA LYS A 256 -32.77 18.56 -30.11
C LYS A 256 -33.89 18.84 -31.16
N LYS A 257 -34.71 17.91 -31.68
CA LYS A 257 -35.88 17.29 -30.99
C LYS A 257 -36.90 16.78 -32.02
N SER A 258 -37.57 15.65 -31.72
CA SER A 258 -39.04 15.38 -31.80
C SER A 258 -39.26 13.87 -31.52
N ALA A 259 -40.34 13.34 -30.90
CA ALA A 259 -41.66 13.81 -30.45
C ALA A 259 -42.14 12.94 -29.24
N THR A 260 -43.29 13.09 -28.54
CA THR A 260 -44.08 14.24 -28.05
C THR A 260 -45.18 13.76 -27.07
N ALA A 261 -45.14 14.15 -25.78
CA ALA A 261 -46.25 14.14 -24.79
C ALA A 261 -45.80 14.97 -23.56
N ALA A 262 -46.34 16.18 -23.32
CA ALA A 262 -47.50 16.50 -22.48
C ALA A 262 -47.21 16.38 -20.95
N SER A 263 -47.48 17.37 -20.07
CA SER A 263 -48.25 18.63 -20.18
C SER A 263 -47.88 19.68 -19.08
N THR A 264 -48.34 20.95 -19.24
CA THR A 264 -48.63 21.99 -18.19
C THR A 264 -47.45 22.51 -17.31
N LYS A 265 -46.92 23.75 -17.46
CA LYS A 265 -47.42 25.11 -17.05
C LYS A 265 -47.47 25.28 -15.50
N SER A 266 -46.96 26.31 -14.80
CA SER A 266 -46.35 27.64 -15.10
C SER A 266 -45.51 28.21 -13.92
N GLU A 267 -44.72 29.26 -14.20
CA GLU A 267 -44.08 30.27 -13.30
C GLU A 267 -45.08 31.15 -12.48
N PRO A 268 -44.69 32.10 -11.57
CA PRO A 268 -43.47 32.23 -10.70
C PRO A 268 -43.67 32.95 -9.29
N ILE A 269 -42.56 33.20 -8.57
CA ILE A 269 -42.22 34.16 -7.44
C ILE A 269 -42.98 34.27 -6.07
N ASP A 270 -42.16 34.31 -4.99
CA ASP A 270 -42.19 34.95 -3.64
C ASP A 270 -43.49 35.34 -2.88
N LEU A 271 -43.59 34.97 -1.58
CA LEU A 271 -43.61 35.90 -0.39
C LEU A 271 -43.98 35.27 1.00
N VAL A 272 -43.19 35.63 2.03
CA VAL A 272 -43.38 35.73 3.52
C VAL A 272 -44.24 34.79 4.43
N SER A 273 -43.57 34.28 5.49
CA SER A 273 -43.88 34.41 6.95
C SER A 273 -44.70 33.38 7.78
N ALA A 274 -44.15 33.14 8.99
CA ALA A 274 -44.74 32.70 10.28
C ALA A 274 -45.16 31.21 10.54
N ALA A 275 -44.43 30.61 11.51
CA ALA A 275 -44.87 29.76 12.64
C ALA A 275 -45.50 28.36 12.36
N ASP A 276 -45.27 27.30 13.14
CA ASP A 276 -44.77 27.17 14.53
C ASP A 276 -44.06 25.82 14.82
N THR A 277 -43.32 25.73 15.95
CA THR A 277 -42.80 24.54 16.73
C THR A 277 -42.67 23.13 16.07
N THR A 278 -41.59 22.34 16.21
CA THR A 278 -40.81 22.00 17.44
C THR A 278 -39.36 21.55 17.17
N SER A 279 -38.51 21.59 18.21
CA SER A 279 -37.03 21.55 18.13
C SER A 279 -36.36 20.17 18.24
N SER A 280 -35.17 20.01 17.60
CA SER A 280 -33.93 19.62 18.31
C SER A 280 -32.68 19.89 17.42
N ASN A 281 -31.51 20.12 18.05
CA ASN A 281 -30.35 20.76 17.43
C ASN A 281 -29.03 20.01 17.77
N THR A 282 -28.08 19.90 16.84
CA THR A 282 -26.63 19.75 17.14
C THR A 282 -25.72 20.27 15.99
N ASN A 283 -25.45 21.57 16.02
CA ASN A 283 -24.25 22.29 15.59
C ASN A 283 -23.17 21.57 14.75
N GLY A 284 -22.95 22.06 13.51
CA GLY A 284 -21.71 21.90 12.75
C GLY A 284 -21.08 23.26 12.41
N THR A 285 -20.05 23.69 13.14
CA THR A 285 -19.45 25.02 13.00
C THR A 285 -18.60 25.17 11.72
N ALA A 286 -18.86 26.21 10.93
CA ALA A 286 -18.17 26.47 9.67
C ALA A 286 -16.71 26.94 9.86
N ALA A 287 -15.81 26.50 8.97
CA ALA A 287 -14.39 26.80 9.03
C ALA A 287 -14.03 28.18 8.42
N ILE A 288 -13.63 29.12 9.29
CA ILE A 288 -13.11 30.44 8.90
C ILE A 288 -11.65 30.30 8.42
N LYS A 289 -11.38 30.62 7.16
CA LYS A 289 -10.00 30.77 6.64
C LYS A 289 -9.38 32.07 7.16
N ARG A 290 -8.35 32.01 8.01
CA ARG A 290 -7.54 33.18 8.39
C ARG A 290 -6.36 33.35 7.44
N ARG A 291 -6.18 34.57 6.93
CA ARG A 291 -4.97 35.05 6.24
C ARG A 291 -3.94 35.42 7.31
N VAL A 292 -2.70 34.94 7.18
CA VAL A 292 -1.59 35.36 8.04
C VAL A 292 -0.89 36.53 7.36
N VAL A 293 -0.76 37.65 8.08
CA VAL A 293 0.13 38.76 7.75
C VAL A 293 1.37 38.58 8.61
N LEU A 294 2.55 38.81 8.03
CA LEU A 294 3.81 38.86 8.77
C LEU A 294 4.03 40.32 9.18
N GLU A 295 4.26 40.54 10.46
CA GLU A 295 4.71 41.82 11.00
C GLU A 295 6.17 41.60 11.43
N GLU A 296 7.07 42.34 10.80
CA GLU A 296 8.48 42.37 11.17
C GLU A 296 8.61 43.27 12.41
N VAL A 297 9.36 42.80 13.41
CA VAL A 297 9.69 43.60 14.59
C VAL A 297 11.10 44.11 14.38
N ASP A 298 11.21 45.42 14.15
CA ASP A 298 12.48 46.14 14.17
C ASP A 298 12.91 46.44 15.63
N GLU A 299 14.23 46.37 15.84
CA GLU A 299 15.04 46.77 17.01
C GLU A 299 14.79 46.10 18.38
#